data_AF-A0A8J5Q584-F1
#
_entry.id   AF-A0A8J5Q584-F1
#
_cell.length_a   1.000
_cell.length_b   1.000
_cell.length_c   1.000
_cell.angle_alpha   90.00
_cell.angle_beta   90.00
_cell.angle_gamma   90.00
#
_symmetry.space_group_name_H-M   'P 1'
#
loop_
_entity.id
_entity.type
_entity.pdbx_description
1 polymer ?
#
loop_
_entity_poly.entity_id
_entity_poly.type
_entity_poly.pdbx_seq_one_letter_code
_entity_poly.pdbx_strand_id
1 'polypeptide(L)'
;MWVNTFSVGHPLAKKTSTENRKSLHILVAAFGNSIMPCSNCVRRKMEDSCVLDPAKSNRCDPCVKSGISCDGHGLSVAAARKIVDEKRRLEREEEAAEDELINLQAESTRIHNAMNAQFAKITRLRRQRRQVEVRGMDMIQRGLSSMDELERAEQNEQAALENAMADGTFRDWSAVAEQSEWDSLGLDAFIDRTSGSGVGGSSSGVVGHS
;
A
#
# COMPACT_ATOMS: atom_id res chain seq x y z
N MET A 1 91.20 54.06 39.00
CA MET A 1 90.51 52.83 39.44
C MET A 1 89.03 53.14 39.56
N TRP A 2 88.18 52.60 38.69
CA TRP A 2 86.72 52.72 38.81
C TRP A 2 86.20 51.48 39.54
N VAL A 3 85.51 51.67 40.66
CA VAL A 3 84.88 50.58 41.42
C VAL A 3 83.44 50.44 40.93
N ASN A 4 83.14 49.30 40.32
CA ASN A 4 81.82 48.96 39.79
C ASN A 4 80.99 48.33 40.92
N THR A 5 79.96 49.01 41.42
CA THR A 5 79.03 48.45 42.42
C THR A 5 77.91 47.68 41.73
N PHE A 6 77.97 46.36 41.79
CA PHE A 6 76.87 45.47 41.41
C PHE A 6 75.80 45.48 42.51
N SER A 7 74.63 46.06 42.23
CA SER A 7 73.43 45.90 43.07
C SER A 7 72.85 44.50 42.87
N VAL A 8 72.91 43.69 43.93
CA VAL A 8 72.28 42.36 43.99
C VAL A 8 70.76 42.54 44.07
N GLY A 9 70.05 42.08 43.04
CA GLY A 9 68.58 42.08 43.02
C GLY A 9 68.02 41.12 44.08
N HIS A 10 67.15 41.64 44.95
CA HIS A 10 66.41 40.81 45.90
C HIS A 10 65.38 39.92 45.19
N PRO A 11 65.22 38.63 45.58
CA PRO A 11 64.20 37.75 45.04
C PRO A 11 62.81 38.18 45.50
N LEU A 12 61.91 38.45 44.54
CA LEU A 12 60.51 38.78 44.80
C LEU A 12 59.79 37.61 45.47
N ALA A 13 59.18 37.87 46.63
CA ALA A 13 58.44 36.87 47.41
C ALA A 13 57.32 36.22 46.59
N LYS A 14 57.14 34.89 46.73
CA LYS A 14 56.04 34.14 46.08
C LYS A 14 54.70 34.64 46.63
N LYS A 15 53.89 35.25 45.78
CA LYS A 15 52.55 35.72 46.11
C LYS A 15 51.67 34.58 46.62
N THR A 16 50.88 34.87 47.65
CA THR A 16 49.95 33.89 48.23
C THR A 16 48.85 33.51 47.22
N SER A 17 48.27 32.31 47.34
CA SER A 17 47.15 31.86 46.46
C SER A 17 46.01 32.89 46.40
N THR A 18 45.73 33.55 47.54
CA THR A 18 44.75 34.64 47.67
C THR A 18 45.12 35.87 46.85
N GLU A 19 46.40 36.22 46.80
CA GLU A 19 46.91 37.39 46.08
C GLU A 19 47.02 37.15 44.58
N ASN A 20 47.33 35.92 44.18
CA ASN A 20 47.24 35.47 42.79
C ASN A 20 45.79 35.52 42.29
N ARG A 21 44.83 35.11 43.12
CA ARG A 21 43.39 35.21 42.81
C ARG A 21 42.93 36.65 42.64
N LYS A 22 43.38 37.57 43.52
CA LYS A 22 43.09 39.01 43.40
C LYS A 22 43.69 39.62 42.14
N SER A 23 44.93 39.26 41.82
CA SER A 23 45.61 39.74 40.62
C SER A 23 44.91 39.24 39.34
N LEU A 24 44.48 37.98 39.31
CA LEU A 24 43.72 37.41 38.20
C LEU A 24 42.36 38.09 38.03
N HIS A 25 41.63 38.33 39.12
CA HIS A 25 40.36 39.07 39.10
C HIS A 25 40.49 40.43 38.42
N ILE A 26 41.50 41.23 38.81
CA ILE A 26 41.72 42.57 38.26
C ILE A 26 41.95 42.50 36.74
N LEU A 27 42.73 41.50 36.29
CA LEU A 27 43.02 41.31 34.88
C LEU A 27 41.78 40.85 34.08
N VAL A 28 40.97 39.97 34.64
CA VAL A 28 39.72 39.49 34.00
C VAL A 28 38.71 40.63 33.91
N ALA A 29 38.52 41.41 34.98
CA ALA A 29 37.60 42.54 35.00
C ALA A 29 37.98 43.66 34.01
N ALA A 30 39.28 43.85 33.76
CA ALA A 30 39.77 44.90 32.86
C ALA A 30 39.74 44.50 31.37
N PHE A 31 39.88 43.20 31.05
CA PHE A 31 40.13 42.76 29.66
C PHE A 31 39.24 41.61 29.18
N GLY A 32 38.32 41.10 30.01
CA GLY A 32 37.50 39.95 29.62
C GLY A 32 36.41 40.31 28.60
N ASN A 33 36.16 39.41 27.66
CA ASN A 33 35.08 39.53 26.70
C ASN A 33 33.79 39.01 27.33
N SER A 34 32.66 39.70 27.12
CA SER A 34 31.33 39.19 27.47
C SER A 34 30.97 38.04 26.52
N ILE A 35 31.51 36.86 26.80
CA ILE A 35 31.01 35.60 26.28
C ILE A 35 29.77 35.27 27.10
N MET A 36 28.73 34.73 26.46
CA MET A 36 27.47 34.28 27.07
C MET A 36 27.67 33.81 28.53
N PRO A 37 26.87 34.30 29.49
CA PRO A 37 27.09 34.01 30.89
C PRO A 37 27.05 32.51 31.16
N CYS A 38 27.98 32.02 31.97
CA CYS A 38 28.06 30.59 32.30
C CYS A 38 26.80 30.15 33.07
N SER A 39 26.45 28.86 33.02
CA SER A 39 25.24 28.33 33.65
C SER A 39 25.16 28.64 35.15
N ASN A 40 26.31 28.71 35.83
CA ASN A 40 26.37 29.06 37.24
C ASN A 40 26.09 30.56 37.50
N CYS A 41 26.54 31.44 36.61
CA CYS A 41 26.24 32.88 36.70
C CYS A 41 24.78 33.16 36.35
N VAL A 42 24.21 32.48 35.36
CA VAL A 42 22.77 32.54 35.04
C VAL A 42 21.94 32.10 36.25
N ARG A 43 22.22 30.92 36.80
CA ARG A 43 21.48 30.38 37.95
C ARG A 43 21.51 31.30 39.18
N ARG A 44 22.62 32.02 39.38
CA ARG A 44 22.81 32.95 40.50
C ARG A 44 22.39 34.38 40.21
N LYS A 45 21.85 34.66 39.01
CA LYS A 45 21.47 36.00 38.54
C LYS A 45 22.65 36.99 38.58
N MET A 46 23.83 36.52 38.17
CA MET A 46 25.09 37.27 38.14
C MET A 46 25.63 37.41 36.70
N GLU A 47 24.74 37.46 35.72
CA GLU A 47 25.04 37.43 34.28
C GLU A 47 25.93 38.61 33.87
N ASP A 48 25.59 39.83 34.31
CA ASP A 48 26.33 41.06 34.03
C ASP A 48 27.76 41.09 34.59
N SER A 49 28.06 40.19 35.53
CA SER A 49 29.39 40.04 36.14
C SER A 49 30.16 38.82 35.64
N CYS A 50 29.59 38.05 34.72
CA CYS A 50 30.21 36.85 34.16
C CYS A 50 31.25 37.22 33.10
N VAL A 51 32.40 37.70 33.56
CA VAL A 51 33.51 38.11 32.70
C VAL A 51 34.58 37.01 32.67
N LEU A 52 35.04 36.62 31.48
CA LEU A 52 36.08 35.61 31.26
C LEU A 52 37.23 36.22 30.44
N ASP A 53 38.47 36.05 30.91
CA ASP A 53 39.68 36.25 30.10
C ASP A 53 40.18 34.88 29.62
N PRO A 54 39.88 34.47 28.38
CA PRO A 54 40.23 33.15 27.87
C PRO A 54 41.75 32.94 27.72
N ALA A 55 42.57 34.00 27.73
CA ALA A 55 44.03 33.87 27.68
C ALA A 55 44.64 33.49 29.03
N LYS A 56 43.92 33.73 30.14
CA LYS A 56 44.46 33.56 31.50
C LYS A 56 43.69 32.56 32.36
N SER A 57 42.44 32.27 32.04
CA SER A 57 41.58 31.39 32.84
C SER A 57 40.51 30.72 31.96
N ASN A 58 40.21 29.46 32.24
CA ASN A 58 39.04 28.76 31.68
C ASN A 58 37.76 29.01 32.51
N ARG A 59 37.83 29.86 33.54
CA ARG A 59 36.74 30.16 34.47
C ARG A 59 36.49 31.65 34.56
N CYS A 60 35.22 32.06 34.52
CA CYS A 60 34.80 33.44 34.69
C CYS A 60 35.06 33.94 36.12
N ASP A 61 35.17 35.25 36.28
CA ASP A 61 35.55 35.89 37.53
C ASP A 61 34.68 35.47 38.75
N PRO A 62 33.33 35.45 38.67
CA PRO A 62 32.49 35.02 39.79
C PRO A 62 32.71 33.55 40.18
N CYS A 63 32.98 32.68 39.20
CA CYS A 63 33.26 31.26 39.45
C CYS A 63 34.65 31.07 40.08
N VAL A 64 35.65 31.87 39.69
CA VAL A 64 36.98 31.87 40.31
C VAL A 64 36.91 32.36 41.76
N LYS A 65 36.19 33.47 42.02
CA LYS A 65 35.94 33.98 43.38
C LYS A 65 35.26 32.94 44.27
N SER A 66 34.24 32.28 43.73
CA SER A 66 33.43 31.31 44.47
C SER A 66 34.07 29.92 44.58
N GLY A 67 35.17 29.66 43.87
CA GLY A 67 35.84 28.35 43.86
C GLY A 67 35.05 27.23 43.20
N ILE A 68 34.08 27.54 42.33
CA ILE A 68 33.22 26.56 41.65
C ILE A 68 33.69 26.28 40.21
N SER A 69 33.15 25.23 39.60
CA SER A 69 33.35 24.96 38.17
C SER A 69 32.69 26.05 37.32
N CYS A 70 33.26 26.31 36.15
CA CYS A 70 32.74 27.28 35.19
C CYS A 70 32.67 26.62 33.82
N ASP A 71 31.50 26.67 33.21
CA ASP A 71 31.20 26.24 31.84
C ASP A 71 31.19 27.41 30.85
N GLY A 72 31.57 28.61 31.30
CA GLY A 72 31.58 29.83 30.48
C GLY A 72 32.72 29.90 29.47
N HIS A 73 33.58 28.88 29.39
CA HIS A 73 34.49 28.74 28.26
C HIS A 73 33.63 28.43 27.05
N GLY A 74 33.46 29.42 26.17
CA GLY A 74 32.61 29.32 24.99
C GLY A 74 32.89 28.05 24.21
N LEU A 75 31.85 27.50 23.57
CA LEU A 75 31.97 26.37 22.65
C LEU A 75 33.17 26.62 21.73
N SER A 76 34.16 25.72 21.75
CA SER A 76 35.31 25.88 20.86
C SER A 76 34.80 25.94 19.42
N VAL A 77 35.44 26.74 18.57
CA VAL A 77 35.06 26.86 17.15
C VAL A 77 35.03 25.48 16.48
N ALA A 78 35.91 24.56 16.91
CA ALA A 78 35.91 23.17 16.46
C ALA A 78 34.67 22.39 16.92
N ALA A 79 34.23 22.54 18.16
CA ALA A 79 33.01 21.91 18.67
C ALA A 79 31.76 22.47 17.98
N ALA A 80 31.69 23.79 17.76
CA ALA A 80 30.60 24.43 17.03
C ALA A 80 30.52 23.94 15.57
N ARG A 81 31.66 23.82 14.88
CA ARG A 81 31.72 23.26 13.52
C ARG A 81 31.20 21.83 13.46
N LYS A 82 31.64 20.96 14.39
CA LYS A 82 31.14 19.57 14.46
C LYS A 82 29.62 19.50 14.63
N ILE A 83 29.05 20.36 15.47
CA ILE A 83 27.59 20.39 15.67
C ILE A 83 26.87 20.84 14.38
N VAL A 84 27.40 21.85 13.68
CA VAL A 84 26.82 22.32 12.41
C VAL A 84 26.92 21.24 11.32
N ASP A 85 28.07 20.57 11.21
CA ASP A 85 28.28 19.51 10.23
C ASP A 85 27.37 18.31 10.51
N GLU A 86 27.21 17.94 11.78
CA GLU A 86 26.30 16.86 12.18
C GLU A 86 24.84 17.24 11.93
N LYS A 87 24.44 18.48 12.23
CA LYS A 87 23.11 18.97 11.91
C LYS A 87 22.83 18.87 10.41
N ARG A 88 23.77 19.29 9.55
CA ARG A 88 23.65 19.17 8.09
C ARG A 88 23.63 17.73 7.59
N ARG A 89 24.26 16.80 8.32
CA ARG A 89 24.17 15.37 8.02
C ARG A 89 22.76 14.87 8.33
N LEU A 90 22.23 15.20 9.50
CA LEU A 90 20.89 14.81 9.92
C LEU A 90 19.80 15.40 9.01
N GLU A 91 19.88 16.69 8.65
CA GLU A 91 18.92 17.32 7.73
C GLU A 91 18.85 16.59 6.37
N ARG A 92 19.99 16.12 5.84
CA ARG A 92 20.02 15.35 4.59
C ARG A 92 19.45 13.94 4.73
N GLU A 93 19.66 13.31 5.88
CA GLU A 93 19.11 11.98 6.17
C GLU A 93 17.60 12.04 6.42
N GLU A 94 17.13 13.10 7.07
CA GLU A 94 15.71 13.40 7.22
C GLU A 94 15.04 13.62 5.86
N GLU A 95 15.58 14.48 5.02
CA GLU A 95 15.05 14.73 3.66
C GLU A 95 15.01 13.44 2.82
N ALA A 96 16.05 12.62 2.86
CA ALA A 96 16.08 11.34 2.15
C ALA A 96 15.02 10.35 2.67
N ALA A 97 14.80 10.31 3.99
CA ALA A 97 13.77 9.47 4.60
C ALA A 97 12.34 9.96 4.28
N GLU A 98 12.13 11.28 4.22
CA GLU A 98 10.86 11.87 3.79
C GLU A 98 10.54 11.53 2.33
N ASP A 99 11.53 11.64 1.43
CA ASP A 99 11.39 11.24 0.04
C ASP A 99 11.05 9.74 -0.10
N GLU A 100 11.72 8.88 0.67
CA GLU A 100 11.42 7.45 0.70
C GLU A 100 9.99 7.19 1.19
N LEU A 101 9.54 7.90 2.22
CA LEU A 101 8.18 7.78 2.75
C LEU A 101 7.13 8.18 1.70
N ILE A 102 7.36 9.27 0.96
CA ILE A 102 6.47 9.72 -0.13
C ILE A 102 6.37 8.63 -1.21
N ASN A 103 7.50 8.03 -1.59
CA ASN A 103 7.54 6.96 -2.58
C ASN A 103 6.79 5.71 -2.11
N LEU A 104 6.99 5.28 -0.86
CA LEU A 104 6.28 4.16 -0.26
C LEU A 104 4.77 4.41 -0.18
N GLN A 105 4.37 5.64 0.16
CA GLN A 105 2.95 6.01 0.22
C GLN A 105 2.29 5.98 -1.18
N ALA A 106 3.00 6.45 -2.21
CA ALA A 106 2.53 6.38 -3.58
C ALA A 106 2.34 4.92 -4.03
N GLU A 107 3.30 4.05 -3.71
CA GLU A 107 3.21 2.63 -4.06
C GLU A 107 2.10 1.91 -3.29
N SER A 108 1.98 2.17 -1.99
CA SER A 108 0.88 1.67 -1.15
C SER A 108 -0.49 2.04 -1.73
N THR A 109 -0.65 3.29 -2.19
CA THR A 109 -1.89 3.76 -2.81
C THR A 109 -2.18 3.02 -4.11
N ARG A 110 -1.17 2.75 -4.95
CA ARG A 110 -1.33 1.96 -6.18
C ARG A 110 -1.77 0.53 -5.88
N ILE A 111 -1.11 -0.13 -4.92
CA ILE A 111 -1.44 -1.49 -4.49
C ILE A 111 -2.88 -1.54 -3.96
N HIS A 112 -3.27 -0.57 -3.13
CA HIS A 112 -4.62 -0.49 -2.58
C HIS A 112 -5.67 -0.34 -3.69
N ASN A 113 -5.42 0.51 -4.69
CA ASN A 113 -6.32 0.68 -5.83
C ASN A 113 -6.44 -0.60 -6.69
N ALA A 114 -5.32 -1.26 -6.96
CA ALA A 114 -5.30 -2.53 -7.69
C ALA A 114 -6.07 -3.62 -6.94
N MET A 115 -5.89 -3.72 -5.63
CA MET A 115 -6.61 -4.63 -4.76
C MET A 115 -8.13 -4.37 -4.80
N ASN A 116 -8.55 -3.11 -4.70
CA ASN A 116 -9.96 -2.73 -4.77
C ASN A 116 -10.58 -3.07 -6.14
N ALA A 117 -9.85 -2.90 -7.24
CA ALA A 117 -10.29 -3.31 -8.56
C ALA A 117 -10.51 -4.84 -8.65
N GLN A 118 -9.65 -5.65 -8.02
CA GLN A 118 -9.85 -7.10 -7.96
C GLN A 118 -11.06 -7.48 -7.12
N PHE A 119 -11.29 -6.82 -5.97
CA PHE A 119 -12.50 -7.03 -5.18
C PHE A 119 -13.78 -6.74 -5.96
N ALA A 120 -13.81 -5.64 -6.72
CA ALA A 120 -14.93 -5.31 -7.59
C ALA A 120 -15.14 -6.38 -8.68
N LYS A 121 -14.05 -6.85 -9.31
CA LYS A 121 -14.10 -7.94 -10.31
C LYS A 121 -14.66 -9.24 -9.71
N ILE A 122 -14.16 -9.67 -8.55
CA ILE A 122 -14.65 -10.86 -7.85
C ILE A 122 -16.13 -10.74 -7.54
N THR A 123 -16.58 -9.57 -7.06
CA THR A 123 -17.98 -9.32 -6.73
C THR A 123 -18.88 -9.45 -7.96
N ARG A 124 -18.46 -8.86 -9.10
CA ARG A 124 -19.18 -8.98 -10.37
C ARG A 124 -19.26 -10.43 -10.83
N LEU A 125 -18.14 -11.15 -10.82
CA LEU A 125 -18.09 -12.56 -11.23
C LEU A 125 -18.99 -13.43 -10.36
N ARG A 126 -19.00 -13.23 -9.03
CA ARG A 126 -19.92 -13.94 -8.13
C ARG A 126 -21.39 -13.67 -8.43
N ARG A 127 -21.74 -12.45 -8.85
CA ARG A 127 -23.11 -12.10 -9.27
C ARG A 127 -23.47 -12.79 -10.59
N GLN A 128 -22.58 -12.72 -11.58
CA GLN A 128 -22.78 -13.35 -12.88
C GLN A 128 -22.93 -14.86 -12.74
N ARG A 129 -22.07 -15.52 -11.95
CA ARG A 129 -22.15 -16.95 -11.68
C ARG A 129 -23.51 -17.34 -11.10
N ARG A 130 -23.96 -16.64 -10.06
CA ARG A 130 -25.29 -16.88 -9.47
C ARG A 130 -26.44 -16.70 -10.46
N GLN A 131 -26.36 -15.69 -11.33
CA GLN A 131 -27.38 -15.49 -12.36
C GLN A 131 -27.42 -16.64 -13.38
N VAL A 132 -26.26 -17.15 -13.78
CA VAL A 132 -26.16 -18.31 -14.69
C VAL A 132 -26.68 -19.57 -14.00
N GLU A 133 -26.29 -19.82 -12.75
CA GLU A 133 -26.80 -20.95 -11.94
C GLU A 133 -28.33 -20.93 -11.86
N VAL A 134 -28.92 -19.77 -11.50
CA VAL A 134 -30.38 -19.60 -11.40
C VAL A 134 -31.07 -19.82 -12.75
N ARG A 135 -30.55 -19.24 -13.84
CA ARG A 135 -31.12 -19.42 -15.19
C ARG A 135 -31.02 -20.87 -15.66
N GLY A 136 -29.91 -21.54 -15.40
CA GLY A 136 -29.73 -22.96 -15.72
C GLY A 136 -30.74 -23.84 -15.00
N MET A 137 -30.96 -23.60 -13.70
CA MET A 137 -31.97 -24.32 -12.92
C MET A 137 -33.39 -24.09 -13.43
N ASP A 138 -33.76 -22.84 -13.75
CA ASP A 138 -35.08 -22.51 -14.34
C ASP A 138 -35.30 -23.20 -15.70
N MET A 139 -34.27 -23.24 -16.56
CA MET A 139 -34.35 -23.96 -17.84
C MET A 139 -34.54 -25.47 -17.66
N ILE A 140 -33.81 -26.09 -16.72
CA ILE A 140 -33.97 -27.51 -16.39
C ILE A 140 -35.38 -27.77 -15.88
N GLN A 141 -35.86 -26.96 -14.93
CA GLN A 141 -37.19 -27.12 -14.36
C GLN A 141 -38.28 -27.03 -15.42
N ARG A 142 -38.23 -26.02 -16.30
CA ARG A 142 -39.21 -25.88 -17.39
C ARG A 142 -39.16 -27.05 -18.37
N GLY A 143 -37.96 -27.53 -18.71
CA GLY A 143 -37.80 -28.68 -19.60
C GLY A 143 -38.38 -29.97 -19.00
N LEU A 144 -38.17 -30.20 -17.70
CA LEU A 144 -38.76 -31.33 -17.00
C LEU A 144 -40.29 -31.21 -16.91
N SER A 145 -40.81 -30.04 -16.57
CA SER A 145 -42.27 -29.81 -16.55
C SER A 145 -42.93 -30.00 -17.91
N SER A 146 -42.30 -29.53 -19.00
CA SER A 146 -42.85 -29.76 -20.35
C SER A 146 -42.84 -31.23 -20.75
N MET A 147 -41.83 -31.99 -20.32
CA MET A 147 -41.75 -33.42 -20.59
C MET A 147 -42.83 -34.19 -19.84
N ASP A 148 -43.05 -33.86 -18.56
CA ASP A 148 -44.13 -34.44 -17.76
C ASP A 148 -45.53 -34.10 -18.32
N GLU A 149 -45.69 -32.93 -18.94
CA GLU A 149 -46.94 -32.54 -19.62
C GLU A 149 -47.19 -33.36 -20.88
N LEU A 150 -46.16 -33.53 -21.72
CA LEU A 150 -46.20 -34.36 -22.92
C LEU A 150 -46.50 -35.83 -22.58
N GLU A 151 -45.81 -36.40 -21.60
CA GLU A 151 -46.03 -37.79 -21.19
C GLU A 151 -47.46 -38.03 -20.69
N ARG A 152 -48.03 -37.08 -19.92
CA ARG A 152 -49.45 -37.16 -19.52
C ARG A 152 -50.41 -37.04 -20.70
N ALA A 153 -50.10 -36.20 -21.69
CA ALA A 153 -50.93 -36.07 -22.89
C ALA A 153 -50.92 -37.37 -23.72
N GLU A 154 -49.75 -37.96 -23.94
CA GLU A 154 -49.61 -39.25 -24.62
C GLU A 154 -50.36 -40.36 -23.87
N GLN A 155 -50.22 -40.44 -22.54
CA GLN A 155 -50.97 -41.41 -21.73
C GLN A 155 -52.48 -41.23 -21.84
N ASN A 156 -52.97 -39.98 -21.86
CA ASN A 156 -54.39 -39.69 -22.04
C ASN A 156 -54.89 -40.07 -23.44
N GLU A 157 -54.11 -39.80 -24.49
CA GLU A 157 -54.43 -40.21 -25.86
C GLU A 157 -54.45 -41.73 -26.00
N GLN A 158 -53.46 -42.42 -25.43
CA GLN A 158 -53.39 -43.88 -25.40
C GLN A 158 -54.61 -44.47 -24.70
N ALA A 159 -54.99 -43.93 -23.53
CA ALA A 159 -56.17 -44.35 -22.79
C ALA A 159 -57.47 -44.06 -23.56
N ALA A 160 -57.56 -42.92 -24.25
CA ALA A 160 -58.70 -42.60 -25.10
C ALA A 160 -58.83 -43.55 -26.29
N LEU A 161 -57.72 -43.91 -26.93
CA LEU A 161 -57.67 -44.92 -28.00
C LEU A 161 -58.06 -46.30 -27.47
N GLU A 162 -57.55 -46.72 -26.32
CA GLU A 162 -57.88 -48.00 -25.70
C GLU A 162 -59.36 -48.08 -25.34
N ASN A 163 -59.92 -47.01 -24.75
CA ASN A 163 -61.35 -46.92 -24.48
C ASN A 163 -62.19 -46.94 -25.77
N ALA A 164 -61.77 -46.23 -26.82
CA ALA A 164 -62.47 -46.25 -28.11
C ALA A 164 -62.42 -47.62 -28.81
N MET A 165 -61.32 -48.37 -28.64
CA MET A 165 -61.19 -49.76 -29.09
C MET A 165 -62.09 -50.70 -28.29
N ALA A 166 -62.13 -50.55 -26.96
CA ALA A 166 -62.96 -51.35 -26.07
C ALA A 166 -64.47 -51.11 -26.28
N ASP A 167 -64.88 -49.86 -26.51
CA ASP A 167 -66.26 -49.46 -26.82
C ASP A 167 -66.66 -49.80 -28.27
N GLY A 168 -65.77 -50.39 -29.08
CA GLY A 168 -66.03 -50.78 -30.47
C GLY A 168 -66.26 -49.60 -31.42
N THR A 169 -65.90 -48.38 -31.00
CA THR A 169 -66.04 -47.15 -31.79
C THR A 169 -64.81 -46.94 -32.71
N PHE A 170 -63.70 -47.62 -32.41
CA PHE A 170 -62.52 -47.70 -33.27
C PHE A 170 -62.79 -48.61 -34.48
N ARG A 171 -62.96 -48.01 -35.66
CA ARG A 171 -62.99 -48.74 -36.92
C ARG A 171 -61.58 -49.23 -37.26
N ASP A 172 -61.44 -50.52 -37.54
CA ASP A 172 -60.24 -51.11 -38.12
C ASP A 172 -59.83 -50.33 -39.39
N TRP A 173 -58.69 -49.64 -39.33
CA TRP A 173 -58.14 -48.94 -40.49
C TRP A 173 -57.74 -49.88 -41.63
N SER A 174 -57.59 -51.18 -41.35
CA SER A 174 -57.35 -52.20 -42.39
C SER A 174 -58.55 -52.32 -43.34
N ALA A 175 -59.78 -52.09 -42.85
CA ALA A 175 -60.98 -52.05 -43.68
C ALA A 175 -61.07 -50.77 -44.56
N VAL A 176 -60.39 -49.69 -44.18
CA VAL A 176 -60.23 -48.48 -45.02
C VAL A 176 -59.15 -48.69 -46.08
N ALA A 177 -58.11 -49.49 -45.79
CA ALA A 177 -57.07 -49.84 -46.76
C ALA A 177 -57.58 -50.76 -47.88
N GLU A 178 -58.54 -51.65 -47.60
CA GLU A 178 -59.24 -52.44 -48.63
C GLU A 178 -60.23 -51.60 -49.46
N GLN A 179 -60.59 -50.40 -48.99
CA GLN A 179 -61.43 -49.45 -49.68
C GLN A 179 -60.58 -48.27 -50.20
N SER A 180 -59.43 -48.57 -50.80
CA SER A 180 -58.57 -47.57 -51.43
C SER A 180 -59.19 -47.05 -52.73
N GLU A 181 -60.02 -46.00 -52.62
CA GLU A 181 -60.33 -45.09 -53.74
C GLU A 181 -59.07 -44.34 -54.25
N TRP A 182 -57.91 -44.54 -53.63
CA TRP A 182 -56.61 -44.03 -54.07
C TRP A 182 -56.18 -44.57 -55.44
N ASP A 183 -56.61 -45.78 -55.81
CA ASP A 183 -56.38 -46.36 -57.15
C ASP A 183 -57.20 -45.62 -58.23
N SER A 184 -58.34 -45.01 -57.85
CA SER A 184 -59.22 -44.26 -58.76
C SER A 184 -58.80 -42.80 -58.96
N LEU A 185 -57.88 -42.28 -58.13
CA LEU A 185 -57.33 -40.93 -58.24
C LEU A 185 -56.06 -40.84 -59.11
N GLY A 186 -55.65 -41.95 -59.74
CA GLY A 186 -54.55 -41.96 -60.71
C GLY A 186 -53.16 -41.71 -60.11
N LEU A 187 -52.97 -42.00 -58.82
CA LEU A 187 -51.70 -41.78 -58.13
C LEU A 187 -50.64 -42.87 -58.41
N ASP A 188 -51.02 -43.98 -59.04
CA ASP A 188 -50.08 -44.97 -59.59
C ASP A 188 -49.15 -44.39 -60.67
N ALA A 189 -49.48 -43.23 -61.24
CA ALA A 189 -48.61 -42.54 -62.20
C ALA A 189 -47.51 -41.68 -61.55
N PHE A 190 -47.51 -41.48 -60.23
CA PHE A 190 -46.45 -40.70 -59.55
C PHE A 190 -45.24 -41.55 -59.19
N ILE A 191 -45.41 -42.86 -59.00
CA ILE A 191 -44.34 -43.80 -58.63
C ILE A 191 -43.91 -44.62 -59.86
N ASP A 192 -43.70 -43.96 -60.99
CA ASP A 192 -42.82 -44.52 -62.03
C ASP A 192 -41.99 -43.41 -62.69
N ARG A 193 -41.12 -42.80 -61.88
CA ARG A 193 -39.97 -42.07 -62.40
C ARG A 193 -38.72 -42.43 -61.62
N THR A 194 -38.03 -43.40 -62.20
CA THR A 194 -36.59 -43.65 -62.10
C THR A 194 -36.07 -44.18 -60.78
N SER A 195 -35.96 -45.51 -60.76
CA SER A 195 -34.75 -46.21 -60.35
C SER A 195 -33.49 -45.36 -60.59
N GLY A 196 -32.81 -44.97 -59.51
CA GLY A 196 -31.64 -44.10 -59.57
C GLY A 196 -31.09 -43.81 -58.19
N SER A 197 -30.81 -44.88 -57.44
CA SER A 197 -30.09 -44.82 -56.16
C SER A 197 -28.74 -44.12 -56.35
N GLY A 198 -28.51 -43.04 -55.59
CA GLY A 198 -27.23 -42.33 -55.64
C GLY A 198 -27.23 -40.97 -54.96
N VAL A 199 -27.66 -40.88 -53.69
CA VAL A 199 -27.32 -39.71 -52.85
C VAL A 199 -26.46 -40.18 -51.69
N GLY A 200 -25.15 -40.19 -51.94
CA GLY A 200 -24.14 -40.24 -50.89
C GLY A 200 -24.17 -38.91 -50.12
N GLY A 201 -24.31 -39.01 -48.80
CA GLY A 201 -24.22 -37.88 -47.90
C GLY A 201 -22.78 -37.39 -47.75
N SER A 202 -22.63 -36.07 -47.62
CA SER A 202 -21.54 -35.44 -46.87
C SER A 202 -21.87 -33.96 -46.65
N SER A 203 -22.33 -33.60 -45.45
CA SER A 203 -22.19 -32.24 -44.94
C SER A 203 -21.06 -32.24 -43.92
N SER A 204 -19.91 -31.72 -44.35
CA SER A 204 -18.71 -31.53 -43.55
C SER A 204 -18.86 -30.31 -42.63
N GLY A 205 -18.37 -30.47 -41.41
CA GLY A 205 -18.61 -29.59 -40.27
C GLY A 205 -17.99 -28.19 -40.39
N VAL A 206 -18.64 -27.28 -39.68
CA VAL A 206 -18.17 -25.91 -39.46
C VAL A 206 -17.20 -25.94 -38.27
N VAL A 207 -15.91 -25.69 -38.54
CA VAL A 207 -14.84 -25.57 -37.53
C VAL A 207 -14.75 -24.11 -37.08
N GLY A 208 -14.64 -23.92 -35.77
CA GLY A 208 -14.54 -22.61 -35.14
C GLY A 208 -13.19 -21.89 -35.33
N HIS A 209 -13.28 -20.58 -35.16
CA HIS A 209 -12.36 -19.65 -34.50
C HIS A 209 -10.85 -19.92 -34.52
N SER A 210 -10.12 -18.92 -35.04
CA SER A 210 -8.87 -18.42 -34.47
C SER A 210 -8.99 -16.90 -34.33
#